data_AF-A0A081C671-F1
#
_entry.id   AF-A0A081C671-F1
#
_cell.length_a   1.000
_cell.length_b   1.000
_cell.length_c   1.000
_cell.angle_alpha   90.00
_cell.angle_beta   90.00
_cell.angle_gamma   90.00
#
_symmetry.space_group_name_H-M   'P 1'
#
loop_
_entity.id
_entity.type
_entity.pdbx_description
1 polymer ?
#
loop_
_entity_poly.entity_id
_entity_poly.type
_entity_poly.pdbx_seq_one_letter_code
_entity_poly.pdbx_strand_id
1 'polypeptide(L)'
;MSSQNFAERIQEYKATIHQLPDVNDAARIQYTVKRLEGLHFVPTLILPIERFTSLSKVDILREIDRIANLSEQEIHASGVRINQEVQETKIEQIGLLVYHFTLLTRLRQDDPLAWDEIDELYGDD
;
A
#
# COMPACT_ATOMS: atom_id res chain seq x y z
N MET A 1 -12.75 -18.98 -0.61
CA MET A 1 -13.41 -17.83 0.08
C MET A 1 -14.80 -17.53 -0.51
N SER A 2 -15.77 -16.99 0.24
CA SER A 2 -17.08 -16.60 -0.34
C SER A 2 -17.05 -15.17 -0.90
N SER A 3 -17.87 -14.89 -1.93
CA SER A 3 -17.96 -13.54 -2.52
C SER A 3 -18.40 -12.47 -1.50
N GLN A 4 -19.24 -12.85 -0.54
CA GLN A 4 -19.64 -11.97 0.56
C GLN A 4 -18.46 -11.64 1.47
N ASN A 5 -17.68 -12.64 1.88
CA ASN A 5 -16.50 -12.45 2.71
C ASN A 5 -15.44 -11.59 2.01
N PHE A 6 -15.24 -11.79 0.70
CA PHE A 6 -14.36 -10.93 -0.10
C PHE A 6 -14.80 -9.47 -0.06
N ALA A 7 -16.06 -9.19 -0.40
CA ALA A 7 -16.58 -7.83 -0.43
C ALA A 7 -16.50 -7.14 0.94
N GLU A 8 -16.83 -7.85 2.02
CA GLU A 8 -16.70 -7.37 3.39
C GLU A 8 -15.25 -6.97 3.71
N ARG A 9 -14.28 -7.82 3.36
CA ARG A 9 -12.85 -7.53 3.57
C ARG A 9 -12.38 -6.29 2.80
N ILE A 10 -12.85 -6.09 1.57
CA ILE A 10 -12.55 -4.88 0.80
C ILE A 10 -13.10 -3.63 1.51
N GLN A 11 -14.31 -3.70 2.06
CA GLN A 11 -14.89 -2.58 2.80
C GLN A 11 -14.13 -2.29 4.10
N GLU A 12 -13.68 -3.31 4.82
CA GLU A 12 -12.83 -3.16 6.00
C GLU A 12 -11.53 -2.40 5.67
N TYR A 13 -10.85 -2.79 4.58
CA TYR A 13 -9.64 -2.08 4.14
C TYR A 13 -9.90 -0.63 3.76
N LYS A 14 -10.98 -0.35 3.03
CA LYS A 14 -11.36 1.03 2.72
C LYS A 14 -11.68 1.83 3.98
N ALA A 15 -12.36 1.22 4.95
CA ALA A 15 -12.67 1.85 6.23
C ALA A 15 -11.39 2.23 6.99
N THR A 16 -10.38 1.33 7.02
CA THR A 16 -9.06 1.64 7.58
C THR A 16 -8.44 2.86 6.90
N ILE A 17 -8.41 2.90 5.56
CA ILE A 17 -7.86 4.03 4.80
C ILE A 17 -8.62 5.34 5.09
N HIS A 18 -9.94 5.28 5.24
CA HIS A 18 -10.75 6.45 5.60
C HIS A 18 -10.42 7.01 6.99
N GLN A 19 -10.10 6.13 7.95
CA GLN A 19 -9.74 6.50 9.32
C GLN A 19 -8.34 7.11 9.46
N LEU A 20 -7.44 6.84 8.50
CA LEU A 20 -6.11 7.46 8.50
C LEU A 20 -6.24 8.99 8.42
N PRO A 21 -5.32 9.77 9.00
CA PRO A 21 -5.29 11.21 8.83
C PRO A 21 -5.02 11.58 7.36
N ASP A 22 -5.62 12.66 6.90
CA ASP A 22 -5.38 13.17 5.55
C ASP A 22 -4.17 14.12 5.57
N VAL A 23 -3.02 13.63 5.13
CA VAL A 23 -1.78 14.43 5.10
C VAL A 23 -1.63 15.07 3.73
N ASN A 24 -2.12 16.30 3.61
CA ASN A 24 -2.15 17.06 2.35
C ASN A 24 -1.07 18.16 2.26
N ASP A 25 -0.15 18.22 3.22
CA ASP A 25 0.98 19.15 3.17
C ASP A 25 1.99 18.70 2.10
N ALA A 26 2.05 19.47 1.02
CA ALA A 26 2.93 19.21 -0.11
C ALA A 26 4.42 19.20 0.27
N ALA A 27 4.84 20.06 1.21
CA ALA A 27 6.24 20.11 1.64
C ALA A 27 6.61 18.85 2.40
N ARG A 28 5.72 18.37 3.28
CA ARG A 28 5.90 17.11 4.02
C ARG A 28 5.92 15.90 3.09
N ILE A 29 4.98 15.82 2.15
CA ILE A 29 4.96 14.73 1.15
C ILE A 29 6.27 14.71 0.37
N GLN A 30 6.71 15.85 -0.16
CA GLN A 30 7.96 15.93 -0.94
C GLN A 30 9.19 15.56 -0.12
N TYR A 31 9.26 16.00 1.14
CA TYR A 31 10.35 15.61 2.04
C TYR A 31 10.36 14.09 2.28
N THR A 32 9.22 13.50 2.65
CA THR A 32 9.11 12.06 2.89
C THR A 32 9.46 11.26 1.64
N VAL A 33 8.98 11.67 0.46
CA VAL A 33 9.31 11.03 -0.82
C VAL A 33 10.82 11.03 -1.06
N LYS A 34 11.47 12.20 -0.98
CA LYS A 34 12.92 12.32 -1.23
C LYS A 34 13.75 11.49 -0.25
N ARG A 35 13.35 11.47 1.03
CA ARG A 35 14.06 10.67 2.04
C ARG A 35 13.92 9.18 1.77
N LEU A 36 12.72 8.70 1.46
CA LEU A 36 12.48 7.30 1.10
C LEU A 36 13.18 6.90 -0.21
N GLU A 37 13.26 7.80 -1.19
CA GLU A 37 14.06 7.58 -2.40
C GLU A 37 15.55 7.43 -2.10
N GLY A 38 16.10 8.24 -1.18
CA GLY A 38 17.48 8.14 -0.73
C GLY A 38 17.80 6.83 0.00
N LEU A 39 16.81 6.23 0.66
CA LEU A 39 16.89 4.92 1.31
C LEU A 39 16.58 3.75 0.36
N HIS A 40 16.35 4.04 -0.93
CA HIS A 40 15.91 3.05 -1.92
C HIS A 40 14.68 2.23 -1.46
N PHE A 41 13.79 2.87 -0.70
CA PHE A 41 12.61 2.21 -0.17
C PHE A 41 11.71 1.71 -1.29
N VAL A 42 11.40 0.42 -1.25
CA VAL A 42 10.42 -0.23 -2.13
C VAL A 42 9.45 -1.01 -1.24
N PRO A 43 8.13 -0.74 -1.31
CA PRO A 43 7.17 -1.50 -0.52
C PRO A 43 7.11 -2.94 -1.04
N THR A 44 7.06 -3.90 -0.12
CA THR A 44 6.94 -5.32 -0.45
C THR A 44 5.51 -5.63 -0.85
N LEU A 45 5.25 -5.67 -2.15
CA LEU A 45 3.93 -5.93 -2.73
C LEU A 45 3.99 -7.13 -3.70
N ILE A 46 2.87 -7.81 -3.87
CA ILE A 46 2.69 -8.90 -4.85
C ILE A 46 2.61 -8.29 -6.26
N LEU A 47 1.81 -7.23 -6.41
CA LEU A 47 1.70 -6.45 -7.63
C LEU A 47 2.39 -5.10 -7.45
N PRO A 48 3.22 -4.67 -8.43
CA PRO A 48 3.88 -3.38 -8.34
C PRO A 48 2.85 -2.24 -8.37
N ILE A 49 3.11 -1.20 -7.58
CA ILE A 49 2.33 0.03 -7.54
C ILE A 49 3.24 1.19 -7.87
N GLU A 50 2.99 1.83 -9.00
CA GLU A 50 3.81 2.92 -9.49
C GLU A 50 3.72 4.13 -8.57
N ARG A 51 4.89 4.76 -8.30
CA ARG A 51 4.99 6.00 -7.51
C ARG A 51 4.28 5.91 -6.14
N PHE A 52 4.32 4.73 -5.51
CA PHE A 52 3.65 4.44 -4.25
C PHE A 52 3.89 5.54 -3.18
N THR A 53 5.13 5.99 -3.01
CA THR A 53 5.53 7.00 -2.02
C THR A 53 4.84 8.37 -2.22
N SER A 54 4.30 8.63 -3.41
CA SER A 54 3.60 9.86 -3.77
C SER A 54 2.07 9.76 -3.71
N LEU A 55 1.51 8.55 -3.49
CA LEU A 55 0.06 8.36 -3.54
C LEU A 55 -0.66 9.11 -2.41
N SER A 56 -1.81 9.69 -2.75
CA SER A 56 -2.75 10.24 -1.76
C SER A 56 -3.68 9.17 -1.23
N LYS A 57 -4.45 9.51 -0.19
CA LYS A 57 -5.53 8.64 0.32
C LYS A 57 -6.52 8.25 -0.78
N VAL A 58 -6.88 9.22 -1.64
CA VAL A 58 -7.81 9.00 -2.76
C VAL A 58 -7.22 8.01 -3.78
N ASP A 59 -5.92 8.13 -4.06
CA ASP A 59 -5.26 7.22 -5.01
C ASP A 59 -5.20 5.80 -4.46
N ILE A 60 -4.95 5.62 -3.17
CA ILE A 60 -4.97 4.29 -2.54
C ILE A 60 -6.36 3.66 -2.59
N LEU A 61 -7.41 4.43 -2.32
CA LEU A 61 -8.78 3.91 -2.45
C LEU A 61 -9.08 3.44 -3.88
N ARG A 62 -8.59 4.18 -4.90
CA ARG A 62 -8.70 3.77 -6.31
C ARG A 62 -7.88 2.52 -6.60
N GLU A 63 -6.68 2.38 -6.04
CA GLU A 63 -5.87 1.18 -6.21
C GLU A 63 -6.52 -0.04 -5.56
N ILE A 64 -7.13 0.11 -4.39
CA ILE A 64 -7.93 -0.96 -3.74
C ILE A 64 -9.05 -1.41 -4.69
N ASP A 65 -9.79 -0.46 -5.27
CA ASP A 65 -10.85 -0.76 -6.23
C ASP A 65 -10.31 -1.44 -7.50
N ARG A 66 -9.20 -0.95 -8.03
CA ARG A 66 -8.54 -1.53 -9.21
C ARG A 66 -8.17 -2.98 -8.94
N ILE A 67 -7.46 -3.25 -7.84
CA ILE A 67 -6.99 -4.60 -7.48
C ILE A 67 -8.17 -5.55 -7.24
N ALA A 68 -9.21 -5.08 -6.54
CA ALA A 68 -10.40 -5.89 -6.30
C ALA A 68 -11.08 -6.33 -7.62
N ASN A 69 -11.03 -5.48 -8.65
CA ASN A 69 -11.64 -5.72 -9.95
C ASN A 69 -10.73 -6.42 -10.98
N LEU A 70 -9.44 -6.63 -10.69
CA LEU A 70 -8.54 -7.33 -11.62
C LEU A 70 -9.06 -8.73 -11.96
N SER A 71 -9.05 -9.11 -13.23
CA SER A 71 -9.27 -10.49 -13.62
C SER A 71 -8.06 -11.36 -13.28
N GLU A 72 -8.27 -12.66 -13.21
CA GLU A 72 -7.17 -13.63 -13.07
C GLU A 72 -6.15 -13.49 -14.21
N GLN A 73 -6.62 -13.26 -15.44
CA GLN A 73 -5.77 -13.09 -16.62
C GLN A 73 -4.84 -11.88 -16.48
N GLU A 74 -5.34 -10.75 -15.97
CA GLU A 74 -4.52 -9.55 -15.73
C GLU A 74 -3.45 -9.78 -14.66
N ILE A 75 -3.78 -10.55 -13.62
CA ILE A 75 -2.82 -10.91 -12.57
C ILE A 75 -1.72 -11.82 -13.15
N HIS A 76 -2.06 -12.85 -13.92
CA HIS A 76 -1.05 -13.69 -14.59
C HIS A 76 -0.20 -12.89 -15.58
N ALA A 77 -0.79 -11.94 -16.31
CA ALA A 77 -0.08 -11.08 -17.26
C ALA A 77 0.97 -10.18 -16.59
N SER A 78 0.79 -9.83 -15.30
CA SER A 78 1.80 -9.13 -14.50
C SER A 78 2.96 -10.02 -14.02
N GLY A 79 2.97 -11.31 -14.39
CA GLY A 79 4.02 -12.26 -14.03
C GLY A 79 3.86 -12.90 -12.65
N VAL A 80 2.77 -12.60 -11.94
CA VAL A 80 2.45 -13.22 -10.65
C VAL A 80 1.93 -14.63 -10.87
N ARG A 81 2.58 -15.60 -10.24
CA ARG A 81 2.09 -16.98 -10.19
C ARG A 81 1.10 -17.12 -9.04
N ILE A 82 -0.16 -17.33 -9.38
CA ILE A 82 -1.21 -17.58 -8.41
C ILE A 82 -1.19 -19.07 -8.05
N ASN A 83 -0.76 -19.39 -6.82
CA ASN A 83 -0.75 -20.76 -6.29
C ASN A 83 -1.96 -21.07 -5.41
N GLN A 84 -2.87 -20.10 -5.26
CA GLN A 84 -4.04 -20.14 -4.36
C GLN A 84 -5.28 -19.55 -5.05
N GLU A 85 -6.37 -19.30 -4.32
CA GLU A 85 -7.52 -18.63 -4.94
C GLU A 85 -7.18 -17.17 -5.30
N VAL A 86 -7.58 -16.73 -6.51
CA VAL A 86 -7.34 -15.36 -7.01
C VAL A 86 -7.84 -14.31 -6.02
N GLN A 87 -8.97 -14.56 -5.35
CA GLN A 87 -9.52 -13.64 -4.36
C GLN A 87 -8.62 -13.51 -3.13
N GLU A 88 -7.98 -14.59 -2.68
CA GLU A 88 -7.05 -14.57 -1.56
C GLU A 88 -5.81 -13.75 -1.90
N THR A 89 -5.25 -13.93 -3.10
CA THR A 89 -4.12 -13.13 -3.58
C THR A 89 -4.45 -11.63 -3.66
N LYS A 90 -5.68 -11.28 -4.08
CA LYS A 90 -6.14 -9.88 -4.07
C LYS A 90 -6.24 -9.32 -2.65
N ILE A 91 -6.77 -10.10 -1.71
CA ILE A 91 -6.85 -9.69 -0.29
C ILE A 91 -5.47 -9.48 0.29
N GLU A 92 -4.53 -10.40 0.05
CA GLU A 92 -3.14 -10.26 0.52
C GLU A 92 -2.47 -9.01 -0.07
N GLN A 93 -2.60 -8.79 -1.37
CA GLN A 93 -2.07 -7.61 -2.03
C GLN A 93 -2.64 -6.32 -1.42
N ILE A 94 -3.96 -6.27 -1.21
CA ILE A 94 -4.63 -5.09 -0.64
C ILE A 94 -4.22 -4.91 0.83
N GLY A 95 -4.07 -5.99 1.59
CA GLY A 95 -3.58 -5.95 2.96
C GLY A 95 -2.18 -5.34 3.06
N LEU A 96 -1.25 -5.79 2.22
CA LEU A 96 0.10 -5.23 2.12
C LEU A 96 0.06 -3.75 1.70
N LEU A 97 -0.79 -3.39 0.73
CA LEU A 97 -0.97 -2.01 0.29
C LEU A 97 -1.42 -1.10 1.43
N VAL A 98 -2.44 -1.53 2.20
CA VAL A 98 -2.97 -0.77 3.34
C VAL A 98 -1.93 -0.66 4.46
N TYR A 99 -1.21 -1.74 4.76
CA TYR A 99 -0.13 -1.75 5.74
C TYR A 99 0.95 -0.72 5.39
N HIS A 100 1.52 -0.80 4.18
CA HIS A 100 2.55 0.12 3.75
C HIS A 100 2.05 1.57 3.65
N PHE A 101 0.79 1.79 3.28
CA PHE A 101 0.26 3.15 3.22
C PHE A 101 0.00 3.75 4.60
N THR A 102 -0.34 2.91 5.58
CA THR A 102 -0.43 3.31 6.98
C THR A 102 0.94 3.76 7.48
N LEU A 103 2.00 3.00 7.19
CA LEU A 103 3.38 3.40 7.49
C LEU A 103 3.74 4.73 6.79
N LEU A 104 3.48 4.84 5.49
CA LEU A 104 3.72 6.08 4.74
C LEU A 104 2.99 7.29 5.34
N THR A 105 1.76 7.10 5.81
CA THR A 105 0.99 8.15 6.48
C THR A 105 1.68 8.59 7.78
N ARG A 106 2.12 7.64 8.62
CA ARG A 106 2.88 7.94 9.84
C ARG A 106 4.17 8.70 9.55
N LEU A 107 4.93 8.28 8.54
CA LEU A 107 6.15 8.96 8.11
C LEU A 107 5.89 10.41 7.67
N ARG A 108 4.79 10.65 6.93
CA ARG A 108 4.38 12.00 6.50
C ARG A 108 3.90 12.87 7.66
N GLN A 109 3.47 12.25 8.77
CA GLN A 109 3.16 12.94 10.03
C GLN A 109 4.38 13.19 10.91
N ASP A 110 5.59 12.84 10.43
CA ASP A 110 6.83 12.98 11.17
C ASP A 110 6.87 12.13 12.45
N ASP A 111 6.20 10.97 12.43
CA ASP A 111 6.24 10.00 13.54
C ASP A 111 7.67 9.46 13.70
N PRO A 112 8.37 9.76 14.81
CA PRO A 112 9.76 9.37 15.00
C PRO A 112 9.91 7.85 15.05
N LEU A 113 8.95 7.12 15.64
CA LEU A 113 9.04 5.66 15.73
C LEU A 113 8.89 4.99 14.36
N ALA A 114 8.10 5.59 13.47
CA ALA A 114 8.00 5.11 12.10
C ALA A 114 9.30 5.35 11.31
N TRP A 115 9.96 6.49 11.56
CA TRP A 115 11.26 6.77 10.95
C TRP A 115 12.36 5.85 11.50
N ASP A 116 12.39 5.59 12.80
CA ASP A 116 13.33 4.64 13.41
C ASP A 116 13.18 3.24 12.80
N GLU A 117 11.95 2.75 12.60
CA GLU A 117 11.68 1.47 11.93
C GLU A 117 12.21 1.44 10.50
N ILE A 118 12.01 2.53 9.73
CA ILE A 118 12.54 2.64 8.36
C ILE A 118 14.06 2.69 8.36
N ASP A 119 14.67 3.48 9.24
CA ASP A 119 16.12 3.64 9.32
C ASP A 119 16.79 2.33 9.80
N GLU A 120 16.15 1.53 10.66
CA GLU A 120 16.66 0.22 11.06
C GLU A 120 16.60 -0.80 9.90
N LEU A 121 15.54 -0.77 9.09
CA LEU A 121 15.34 -1.73 8.00
C LEU A 121 16.10 -1.37 6.72
N TYR A 122 16.31 -0.08 6.46
CA TYR A 122 16.85 0.45 5.21
C TYR A 122 18.07 1.37 5.40
N GLY A 123 18.45 1.68 6.64
CA GLY A 123 19.72 2.34 6.91
C GLY A 123 20.87 1.40 6.58
N ASP A 124 21.78 1.87 5.73
CA ASP A 124 23.05 1.19 5.48
C ASP A 124 23.80 0.98 6.81
N ASP A 125 24.44 -0.18 6.96
CA ASP A 125 25.63 -0.34 7.82
C ASP A 125 26.75 0.63 7.39
#